data_AF-A0A7Y9GGM5-F1
#
_entry.id   AF-A0A7Y9GGM5-F1
#
_cell.length_a   1.000
_cell.length_b   1.000
_cell.length_c   1.000
_cell.angle_alpha   90.00
_cell.angle_beta   90.00
_cell.angle_gamma   90.00
#
_symmetry.space_group_name_H-M   'P 1'
#
loop_
_entity.id
_entity.type
_entity.pdbx_description
1 polymer ?
#
loop_
_entity_poly.entity_id
_entity_poly.type
_entity_poly.pdbx_seq_one_letter_code
_entity_poly.pdbx_strand_id
1 'polypeptide(L)'
;MDFLLLLPHRARVVIECDGKQHYADFDGRTDPRRYAAMMAEDRDLRLKGYEVYRFGGADLTDDQATEQLLSAFFDRLHERHRQ
;
A
#
# COMPACT_ATOMS: atom_id res chain seq x y z
N MET A 1 -1.88 3.17 7.28
CA MET A 1 -3.03 2.46 6.69
C MET A 1 -4.04 3.46 6.18
N ASP A 2 -4.29 3.44 4.87
CA ASP A 2 -5.22 4.37 4.21
C ASP A 2 -6.54 3.69 3.84
N PHE A 3 -6.48 2.46 3.30
CA PHE A 3 -7.66 1.69 2.91
C PHE A 3 -7.60 0.24 3.40
N LEU A 4 -8.72 -0.29 3.89
CA LEU A 4 -8.91 -1.69 4.24
C LEU A 4 -10.08 -2.27 3.43
N LEU A 5 -9.80 -3.31 2.65
CA LEU A 5 -10.79 -4.07 1.89
C LEU A 5 -11.01 -5.42 2.58
N LEU A 6 -12.28 -5.73 2.86
CA LEU A 6 -12.71 -7.02 3.36
C LEU A 6 -13.36 -7.78 2.20
N LEU A 7 -12.64 -8.78 1.71
CA LEU A 7 -13.06 -9.58 0.56
C LEU A 7 -13.68 -10.92 1.03
N PRO A 8 -14.35 -11.65 0.15
CA PRO A 8 -14.77 -13.03 0.41
C PRO A 8 -13.65 -13.93 0.93
N HIS A 9 -14.01 -15.08 1.49
CA HIS A 9 -13.06 -16.07 2.01
C HIS A 9 -12.10 -15.52 3.10
N ARG A 10 -12.55 -14.48 3.83
CA ARG A 10 -11.81 -13.82 4.92
C ARG A 10 -10.50 -13.15 4.47
N ALA A 11 -10.35 -12.87 3.18
CA ALA A 11 -9.23 -12.09 2.68
C ALA A 11 -9.33 -10.64 3.17
N ARG A 12 -8.24 -10.13 3.76
CA ARG A 12 -8.14 -8.77 4.29
C ARG A 12 -6.98 -8.08 3.58
N VAL A 13 -7.29 -7.06 2.80
CA VAL A 13 -6.30 -6.34 1.99
C VAL A 13 -6.16 -4.93 2.51
N VAL A 14 -4.93 -4.54 2.82
CA VAL A 14 -4.55 -3.16 3.18
C VAL A 14 -3.89 -2.53 1.96
N ILE A 15 -4.38 -1.36 1.57
CA ILE A 15 -3.77 -0.54 0.53
C ILE A 15 -3.28 0.74 1.19
N GLU A 16 -2.02 1.10 0.94
CA GLU A 16 -1.42 2.35 1.41
C GLU A 16 -0.85 3.15 0.24
N CYS A 17 -1.05 4.46 0.29
CA CYS A 17 -0.44 5.43 -0.60
C CYS A 17 0.77 6.03 0.14
N ASP A 18 1.96 5.60 -0.22
CA ASP A 18 3.19 5.91 0.48
C ASP A 18 3.99 7.01 -0.24
N GLY A 19 4.25 8.14 0.43
CA GLY A 19 5.02 9.25 -0.14
C GLY A 19 6.29 9.52 0.65
N LYS A 20 7.23 10.32 0.10
CA LYS A 20 8.40 10.84 0.85
C LYS A 20 8.00 11.47 2.19
N GLN A 21 6.81 12.06 2.25
CA GLN A 21 6.24 12.62 3.48
C GLN A 21 6.05 11.62 4.64
N HIS A 22 5.99 10.30 4.38
CA HIS A 22 5.78 9.29 5.43
C HIS A 22 7.07 8.89 6.16
N TYR A 23 8.24 9.12 5.53
CA TYR A 23 9.54 8.79 6.11
C TYR A 23 10.51 9.98 6.12
N ALA A 24 10.08 11.17 5.71
CA ALA A 24 10.82 12.41 5.94
C ALA A 24 10.57 12.96 7.36
N ASP A 25 11.58 13.59 7.93
CA ASP A 25 11.44 14.46 9.11
C ASP A 25 10.77 15.80 8.74
N PHE A 26 10.55 16.66 9.73
CA PHE A 26 9.91 17.96 9.52
C PHE A 26 10.71 18.89 8.60
N ASP A 27 12.01 18.61 8.40
CA ASP A 27 12.91 19.35 7.50
C ASP A 27 12.99 18.71 6.10
N GLY A 28 12.17 17.69 5.82
CA GLY A 28 12.11 17.01 4.53
C GLY A 28 13.23 15.99 4.30
N ARG A 29 14.04 15.67 5.33
CA ARG A 29 15.11 14.68 5.23
C ARG A 29 14.58 13.30 5.57
N THR A 30 14.90 12.33 4.73
CA THR A 30 14.52 10.94 4.94
C THR A 30 15.15 10.39 6.22
N ASP A 31 14.34 9.87 7.14
CA ASP A 31 14.75 9.25 8.41
C ASP A 31 14.70 7.70 8.28
N PRO A 32 15.86 7.03 8.26
CA PRO A 32 15.92 5.57 8.17
C PRO A 32 15.20 4.84 9.33
N ARG A 33 15.08 5.47 10.51
CA ARG A 33 14.38 4.88 11.65
C ARG A 33 12.87 4.85 11.43
N ARG A 34 12.30 5.92 10.87
CA ARG A 34 10.87 5.97 10.49
C ARG A 34 10.57 4.94 9.41
N TYR A 35 11.43 4.82 8.41
CA TYR A 35 11.33 3.79 7.40
C TYR A 35 11.36 2.37 8.01
N ALA A 36 12.30 2.10 8.91
CA ALA A 36 12.39 0.80 9.59
C ALA A 36 11.15 0.47 10.43
N ALA A 37 10.56 1.47 11.11
CA ALA A 37 9.32 1.32 11.86
C ALA A 37 8.13 0.99 10.94
N MET A 38 7.97 1.72 9.84
CA MET A 38 6.93 1.43 8.82
C MET A 38 7.07 0.02 8.25
N MET A 39 8.30 -0.43 7.99
CA MET A 39 8.56 -1.80 7.55
C MET A 39 8.24 -2.84 8.62
N ALA A 40 8.37 -2.51 9.91
CA ALA A 40 7.96 -3.39 10.99
C ALA A 40 6.43 -3.54 11.05
N GLU A 41 5.69 -2.44 10.89
CA GLU A 41 4.23 -2.47 10.84
C GLU A 41 3.70 -3.28 9.65
N ASP A 42 4.33 -3.16 8.48
CA ASP A 42 4.01 -3.96 7.29
C ASP A 42 4.14 -5.47 7.58
N ARG A 43 5.25 -5.87 8.22
CA ARG A 43 5.47 -7.28 8.61
C ARG A 43 4.44 -7.74 9.63
N ASP A 44 4.10 -6.93 10.61
CA ASP A 44 3.11 -7.28 11.62
C ASP A 44 1.72 -7.48 11.01
N LEU A 45 1.33 -6.64 10.04
CA LEU A 45 0.08 -6.83 9.29
C LEU A 45 0.10 -8.14 8.48
N ARG A 46 1.20 -8.40 7.77
CA ARG A 46 1.35 -9.65 7.00
C ARG A 46 1.29 -10.89 7.90
N LEU A 47 1.97 -10.87 9.06
CA LEU A 47 1.91 -11.95 10.06
C LEU A 47 0.50 -12.15 10.63
N LYS A 48 -0.27 -11.07 10.75
CA LYS A 48 -1.70 -11.15 11.13
C LYS A 48 -2.59 -11.65 10.00
N GLY A 49 -2.06 -11.95 8.82
CA GLY A 49 -2.79 -12.48 7.66
C GLY A 49 -3.47 -11.41 6.81
N TYR A 50 -2.91 -10.19 6.78
CA TYR A 50 -3.31 -9.16 5.82
C TYR A 50 -2.42 -9.23 4.57
N GLU A 51 -3.01 -9.03 3.40
CA GLU A 51 -2.26 -8.68 2.19
C GLU A 51 -2.02 -7.17 2.21
N VAL A 52 -0.77 -6.73 2.07
CA VAL A 52 -0.42 -5.30 2.06
C VAL A 52 0.14 -4.90 0.71
N TYR A 53 -0.47 -3.90 0.06
CA TYR A 53 -0.01 -3.31 -1.19
C TYR A 53 0.23 -1.82 -1.01
N ARG A 54 1.38 -1.32 -1.47
CA ARG A 54 1.79 0.08 -1.34
C ARG A 54 1.97 0.70 -2.71
N PHE A 55 1.38 1.88 -2.90
CA PHE A 55 1.56 2.71 -4.09
C PHE A 55 2.41 3.91 -3.72
N GLY A 56 3.52 4.11 -4.41
CA GLY A 56 4.37 5.27 -4.19
C GLY A 56 3.64 6.55 -4.61
N GLY A 57 3.92 7.67 -3.96
CA GLY A 57 3.33 8.96 -4.35
C GLY A 57 3.62 9.31 -5.81
N ALA A 58 4.77 8.87 -6.35
CA ALA A 58 5.12 9.02 -7.77
C ALA A 58 4.28 8.15 -8.72
N ASP A 59 3.70 7.05 -8.23
CA ASP A 59 2.77 6.21 -9.01
C ASP A 59 1.41 6.92 -9.20
N LEU A 60 1.15 8.00 -8.45
CA LEU A 60 -0.13 8.68 -8.31
C LEU A 60 -0.10 10.14 -8.78
N THR A 61 0.91 10.56 -9.55
CA THR A 61 1.08 11.95 -10.01
C THR A 61 0.55 12.26 -11.40
N ASP A 62 0.37 11.24 -12.26
CA ASP A 62 -0.13 11.40 -13.63
C ASP A 62 -1.47 10.68 -13.76
N ASP A 63 -2.55 11.42 -14.00
CA ASP A 63 -3.92 10.88 -13.92
C ASP A 63 -4.12 9.67 -14.85
N GLN A 64 -3.62 9.73 -16.08
CA GLN A 64 -3.81 8.67 -17.07
C GLN A 64 -3.00 7.42 -16.71
N ALA A 65 -1.72 7.57 -16.34
CA ALA A 65 -0.88 6.45 -15.93
C ALA A 65 -1.38 5.84 -14.60
N THR A 66 -1.84 6.69 -13.67
CA THR A 66 -2.41 6.27 -12.38
C THR A 66 -3.66 5.43 -12.60
N GLU A 67 -4.58 5.87 -13.46
CA GLU A 67 -5.81 5.12 -13.77
C GLU A 67 -5.48 3.75 -14.37
N GLN A 68 -4.54 3.67 -15.31
CA GLN A 68 -4.12 2.42 -15.93
C GLN A 68 -3.48 1.46 -14.91
N LEU A 69 -2.60 1.97 -14.05
CA LEU A 69 -1.94 1.21 -13.00
C LEU A 69 -2.94 0.64 -11.98
N LEU A 70 -3.84 1.49 -11.48
CA LEU A 70 -4.84 1.08 -10.49
C LEU A 70 -5.84 0.09 -11.08
N SER A 71 -6.30 0.34 -12.30
CA SER A 71 -7.22 -0.58 -13.01
C SER A 71 -6.61 -1.98 -13.17
N ALA A 72 -5.38 -2.04 -13.71
CA ALA A 72 -4.67 -3.32 -13.87
C ALA A 72 -4.38 -4.02 -12.53
N PHE A 73 -4.12 -3.27 -11.47
CA PHE A 73 -3.96 -3.83 -10.13
C PHE A 73 -5.25 -4.46 -9.60
N PHE A 74 -6.37 -3.73 -9.67
CA PHE A 74 -7.65 -4.22 -9.15
C PHE A 74 -8.21 -5.40 -9.96
N ASP A 75 -7.97 -5.45 -11.28
CA ASP A 75 -8.28 -6.63 -12.09
C ASP A 75 -7.55 -7.88 -11.60
N ARG A 76 -6.23 -7.74 -11.32
CA ARG A 76 -5.41 -8.85 -10.79
C ARG A 76 -5.80 -9.22 -9.37
N LEU A 77 -6.15 -8.25 -8.53
CA LEU A 77 -6.61 -8.49 -7.18
C LEU A 77 -7.94 -9.23 -7.19
N HIS A 78 -8.86 -8.84 -8.09
CA HIS A 78 -10.12 -9.51 -8.28
C HIS A 78 -9.91 -10.97 -8.71
N GLU A 79 -9.08 -11.22 -9.73
CA GLU A 79 -8.79 -12.58 -10.20
C GLU A 79 -8.20 -13.46 -9.10
N ARG A 80 -7.30 -12.91 -8.27
CA ARG A 80 -6.70 -13.61 -7.14
C ARG A 80 -7.73 -14.08 -6.10
N HIS A 81 -8.80 -13.31 -5.90
CA HIS A 81 -9.80 -13.52 -4.83
C HIS A 81 -11.18 -13.95 -5.38
N ARG A 82 -11.25 -14.40 -6.63
CA ARG A 82 -12.50 -14.79 -7.32
C ARG A 82 -13.00 -16.20 -6.95
N GLN A 83 -12.23 -16.97 -6.17
CA GLN A 83 -12.50 -18.37 -5.82
C GLN A 83 -12.94 -18.54 -4.36
#